data_AF-A0A2V4B1L0-F1
#
_entry.id   AF-A0A2V4B1L0-F1
#
_cell.length_a   1.000
_cell.length_b   1.000
_cell.length_c   1.000
_cell.angle_alpha   90.00
_cell.angle_beta   90.00
_cell.angle_gamma   90.00
#
_symmetry.space_group_name_H-M   'P 1'
#
loop_
_entity.id
_entity.type
_entity.pdbx_description
1 polymer ?
#
loop_
_entity_poly.entity_id
_entity_poly.type
_entity_poly.pdbx_seq_one_letter_code
_entity_poly.pdbx_strand_id
1 'polypeptide(L)' 'MDYIDENTLVIDCDRCQVRGDACSECVVSVLLGAPPSVEWDSAEQRAVNALADAGMVPRLRLVDEQPARPRRRAG' A
#
# COMPACT_ATOMS: atom_id res chain seq x y z
N MET A 1 -20.45 -21.51 -4.73
CA MET A 1 -20.49 -21.16 -3.29
C MET A 1 -19.18 -20.45 -2.96
N ASP A 2 -19.13 -19.23 -3.44
CA ASP A 2 -18.20 -18.17 -3.11
C ASP A 2 -18.25 -17.89 -1.61
N TYR A 3 -17.35 -18.52 -0.86
CA TYR A 3 -17.05 -18.07 0.50
C TYR A 3 -16.16 -16.84 0.36
N ILE A 4 -16.79 -15.68 0.20
CA ILE A 4 -16.09 -14.42 0.48
C ILE A 4 -15.62 -14.55 1.92
N ASP A 5 -14.31 -14.55 2.10
CA ASP A 5 -13.69 -14.58 3.42
C ASP A 5 -14.28 -13.44 4.26
N GLU A 6 -14.66 -13.74 5.50
CA GLU A 6 -15.41 -12.83 6.38
C GLU A 6 -14.61 -11.55 6.71
N ASN A 7 -13.31 -11.52 6.36
CA ASN A 7 -12.40 -10.41 6.54
C ASN A 7 -12.02 -9.74 5.20
N THR A 8 -12.71 -10.04 4.10
CA THR A 8 -12.45 -9.45 2.78
C THR A 8 -13.33 -8.23 2.53
N LEU A 9 -12.70 -7.06 2.41
CA LEU A 9 -13.35 -5.82 2.00
C LEU A 9 -13.51 -5.79 0.47
N VAL A 10 -14.76 -5.72 -0.02
CA VAL A 10 -15.08 -5.58 -1.45
C VAL A 10 -15.52 -4.15 -1.77
N ILE A 11 -14.81 -3.49 -2.68
CA ILE A 11 -15.15 -2.16 -3.17
C ILE A 11 -15.74 -2.27 -4.58
N ASP A 12 -17.03 -1.98 -4.72
CA ASP A 12 -17.75 -2.02 -5.99
C ASP A 12 -17.78 -0.63 -6.64
N CYS A 13 -16.83 -0.39 -7.53
CA CYS A 13 -16.71 0.87 -8.25
C CYS A 13 -17.87 1.11 -9.24
N ASP A 14 -18.60 0.08 -9.69
CA ASP A 14 -19.68 0.23 -10.67
C ASP A 14 -20.98 0.73 -10.03
N ARG A 15 -21.16 0.54 -8.72
CA ARG A 15 -22.30 1.08 -7.96
C ARG A 15 -21.97 2.27 -7.07
N CYS A 16 -20.71 2.73 -7.07
CA CYS A 16 -20.26 3.86 -6.26
C CYS A 16 -20.89 5.18 -6.73
N GLN A 17 -21.65 5.85 -5.85
CA GLN A 17 -22.39 7.08 -6.17
C GLN A 17 -21.50 8.29 -6.43
N VAL A 18 -20.26 8.28 -5.92
CA VAL A 18 -19.28 9.37 -6.06
C VAL A 18 -18.12 8.99 -6.98
N ARG A 19 -18.32 7.96 -7.82
CA ARG A 19 -17.29 7.51 -8.78
C ARG A 19 -16.93 8.66 -9.72
N GLY A 20 -15.64 8.86 -9.93
CA GLY A 20 -15.12 10.01 -10.66
C GLY A 20 -14.88 11.18 -9.72
N ASP A 21 -15.96 11.77 -9.20
CA ASP A 21 -15.92 13.03 -8.44
C ASP A 21 -15.05 12.97 -7.18
N ALA A 22 -15.14 11.87 -6.41
CA ALA A 22 -14.36 11.70 -5.17
C ALA A 22 -13.35 10.54 -5.26
N CYS A 23 -13.12 9.97 -6.45
CA CYS A 23 -12.25 8.81 -6.60
C CYS A 23 -10.80 9.11 -6.20
N SER A 24 -10.30 10.32 -6.44
CA SER A 24 -8.94 10.74 -6.08
C SER A 24 -8.68 10.70 -4.58
N GLU A 25 -9.72 10.87 -3.77
CA GLU A 25 -9.66 10.89 -2.30
C GLU A 25 -10.09 9.55 -1.67
N CYS A 26 -10.48 8.57 -2.50
CA CYS A 26 -10.82 7.23 -2.05
C CYS A 26 -9.56 6.41 -1.71
N VAL A 27 -9.67 5.49 -0.74
CA VAL A 27 -8.60 4.55 -0.37
C VAL A 27 -8.08 3.72 -1.56
N VAL A 28 -8.92 3.47 -2.57
CA VAL A 28 -8.53 2.75 -3.80
C VAL A 28 -7.39 3.45 -4.53
N SER A 29 -7.40 4.79 -4.56
CA SER A 29 -6.33 5.57 -5.18
C SER A 29 -4.99 5.38 -4.48
N VAL A 30 -4.98 5.23 -3.16
CA VAL A 30 -3.76 4.90 -2.40
C VAL A 30 -3.30 3.48 -2.73
N LEU A 31 -4.22 2.51 -2.75
CA LEU A 31 -3.87 1.10 -2.94
C LEU A 31 -3.40 0.78 -4.37
N LEU A 32 -3.98 1.43 -5.38
CA LEU A 32 -3.71 1.15 -6.79
C LEU A 32 -2.80 2.20 -7.46
N GLY A 33 -2.67 3.38 -6.86
CA GLY A 33 -1.93 4.51 -7.42
C GLY A 33 -0.67 4.88 -6.65
N ALA A 34 -0.34 4.18 -5.55
CA ALA A 34 0.94 4.37 -4.88
C ALA A 34 2.09 4.05 -5.85
N PRO A 35 3.16 4.87 -5.86
CA PRO A 35 4.36 4.53 -6.62
C PRO A 35 4.93 3.19 -6.11
N PRO A 36 5.51 2.36 -7.00
CA PRO A 36 5.97 1.02 -6.66
C PRO A 36 7.10 1.02 -5.61
N SER A 37 7.86 2.12 -5.55
CA SER A 37 8.83 2.39 -4.50
C SER A 37 8.60 3.80 -3.95
N VAL A 38 8.93 3.97 -2.67
CA VAL A 38 9.04 5.28 -2.05
C VAL A 38 10.51 5.44 -1.69
N GLU A 39 11.15 6.44 -2.29
CA GLU A 39 12.53 6.81 -1.95
C GLU A 39 12.48 7.75 -0.74
N TRP A 40 13.22 7.41 0.31
CA TRP A 40 13.32 8.22 1.52
C TRP A 40 14.76 8.59 1.75
N ASP A 41 15.02 9.86 2.01
CA ASP A 41 16.30 10.24 2.57
C ASP A 41 16.39 9.90 4.08
N SER A 42 17.60 10.02 4.63
CA SER A 42 17.85 9.71 6.04
C SER A 42 17.12 10.62 7.03
N ALA A 43 16.77 11.85 6.63
CA ALA A 43 16.05 12.79 7.48
C ALA A 43 14.55 12.46 7.48
N GLU A 44 13.97 12.16 6.32
CA GLU A 44 12.58 11.75 6.17
C GLU A 44 12.28 10.45 6.94
N GLN A 45 13.15 9.45 6.79
CA GLN A 45 12.99 8.18 7.49
C GLN A 45 13.07 8.36 9.01
N ARG A 46 13.96 9.24 9.49
CA ARG A 46 14.04 9.61 10.91
C ARG A 46 12.78 10.32 11.40
N ALA A 47 12.24 11.24 10.59
CA ALA A 47 11.02 11.97 10.94
C ALA A 47 9.84 11.00 11.11
N VAL A 48 9.63 10.07 10.18
CA VAL A 48 8.53 9.11 10.29
C VAL A 48 8.73 8.09 11.39
N ASN A 49 9.97 7.67 11.67
CA ASN A 49 10.26 6.87 12.86
C ASN A 49 9.89 7.61 14.15
N ALA A 50 10.22 8.91 14.26
CA ALA A 50 9.86 9.71 15.42
C ALA A 50 8.33 9.82 15.61
N LEU A 51 7.58 10.02 14.51
CA LEU A 51 6.12 10.00 14.54
C LEU A 51 5.57 8.64 14.99
N ALA A 52 6.20 7.54 14.55
CA ALA A 52 5.79 6.19 14.90
C ALA A 52 6.06 5.87 16.37
N ASP A 53 7.21 6.28 16.90
CA ASP A 53 7.56 6.12 18.31
C ASP A 53 6.66 6.97 19.22
N ALA A 54 6.17 8.11 18.73
CA ALA A 54 5.14 8.90 19.39
C ALA A 54 3.71 8.32 19.26
N GLY A 55 3.54 7.22 18.51
CA GLY A 55 2.24 6.57 18.30
C GLY A 55 1.31 7.30 17.32
N MET A 56 1.82 8.26 16.55
CA MET A 56 1.03 9.07 15.61
C MET A 56 0.84 8.38 14.26
N VAL A 57 1.74 7.47 13.90
CA VAL A 57 1.67 6.66 12.68
C VAL A 57 2.10 5.21 12.95
N PRO A 58 1.66 4.22 12.16
CA PRO A 58 2.22 2.88 12.21
C PRO A 58 3.73 2.88 11.92
N ARG A 59 4.48 1.98 12.57
CA ARG A 59 5.90 1.81 12.24
C ARG A 59 6.09 1.41 10.78
N LEU A 60 7.13 1.95 10.16
CA LEU A 60 7.56 1.62 8.81
C LEU A 60 7.78 0.11 8.68
N ARG A 61 7.05 -0.52 7.75
CA ARG A 61 7.20 -1.94 7.36
C ARG A 61 7.78 -2.02 5.96
N LEU A 62 8.91 -1.33 5.75
CA LEU A 62 9.61 -1.37 4.48
C LEU A 62 10.16 -2.77 4.27
N VAL A 63 9.92 -3.33 3.09
CA VAL A 63 10.57 -4.57 2.65
C VAL A 63 11.76 -4.13 1.81
N ASP A 64 12.98 -4.45 2.24
CA ASP A 64 14.16 -4.20 1.42
C ASP A 64 13.98 -4.90 0.07
N GLU A 65 14.10 -4.12 -1.01
CA GLU A 65 14.16 -4.66 -2.37
C GLU A 65 15.46 -5.43 -2.54
N GLN A 66 15.47 -6.69 -2.10
CA GLN A 66 16.59 -7.58 -2.35
C GLN A 66 16.77 -7.71 -3.88
N PRO A 67 18.00 -7.54 -4.40
CA PRO A 67 18.24 -7.69 -5.83
C PRO A 67 17.75 -9.06 -6.28
N ALA A 68 16.91 -9.08 -7.32
CA ALA A 68 16.21 -10.27 -7.77
C ALA A 68 17.17 -11.46 -7.92
N ARG A 69 17.03 -12.48 -7.06
CA ARG A 69 17.81 -13.70 -7.15
C ARG A 69 17.52 -14.37 -8.50
N PRO A 70 18.53 -14.67 -9.34
CA PRO A 70 18.30 -15.18 -10.68
C PRO A 70 17.52 -16.50 -10.63
N ARG A 71 16.33 -16.52 -11.24
CA ARG A 71 15.48 -17.72 -11.33
C ARG A 71 16.20 -18.73 -12.24
N ARG A 72 16.74 -19.81 -11.68
CA ARG A 72 17.26 -20.93 -12.46
C ARG A 72 16.11 -21.47 -13.32
N ARG A 73 16.26 -21.43 -14.65
CA ARG A 73 15.30 -22.03 -15.57
C ARG A 73 15.25 -23.53 -15.28
N ALA A 74 14.08 -24.04 -14.90
CA ALA A 74 13.81 -25.48 -14.95
C ALA A 74 13.65 -25.84 -16.43
N GLY A 75 14.52 -26.74 -16.91
CA GLY A 75 14.44 -27.31 -18.25
C GLY A 75 13.41 -28.43 -18.33
#